data_AF-A0A9E2YPN6-F1
#
_entry.id   AF-A0A9E2YPN6-F1
#
_cell.length_a   1.000
_cell.length_b   1.000
_cell.length_c   1.000
_cell.angle_alpha   90.00
_cell.angle_beta   90.00
_cell.angle_gamma   90.00
#
_symmetry.space_group_name_H-M   'P 1'
#
loop_
_entity.id
_entity.type
_entity.pdbx_description
1 polymer ?
#
loop_
_entity_poly.entity_id
_entity_poly.type
_entity_poly.pdbx_seq_one_letter_code
_entity_poly.pdbx_strand_id
1 'polypeptide(L)'
;MWFRGGFYGFLSILHAITVTGALLFLPFGKFFHIFQRPAQLGVKLYHDARARDAGAHCARCGEQFASRMQIEDLQRVLPALGFDYRVKGRAEHWTALCPACKRAAVAQAQMRIKKEWNG
;
A
#
# COMPACT_ATOMS: atom_id res chain seq x y z
N MET A 1 -31.79 -36.76 -23.84
CA MET A 1 -30.86 -35.65 -24.13
C MET A 1 -31.64 -34.55 -24.82
N TRP A 2 -32.14 -33.56 -24.07
CA TRP A 2 -33.42 -32.90 -24.37
C TRP A 2 -33.38 -31.78 -25.44
N PHE A 3 -32.23 -31.26 -25.87
CA PHE A 3 -32.18 -30.42 -27.07
C PHE A 3 -30.88 -30.64 -27.86
N ARG A 4 -30.98 -31.26 -29.03
CA ARG A 4 -29.88 -31.58 -29.98
C ARG A 4 -29.19 -30.33 -30.56
N GLY A 5 -28.64 -29.44 -29.72
CA GLY A 5 -27.87 -28.26 -30.15
C GLY A 5 -28.67 -27.12 -30.79
N GLY A 6 -29.97 -27.29 -31.04
CA GLY A 6 -30.85 -26.19 -31.49
C GLY A 6 -31.04 -25.14 -30.40
N PHE A 7 -31.10 -23.87 -30.80
CA PHE A 7 -31.21 -22.68 -29.92
C PHE A 7 -29.96 -22.28 -29.11
N TYR A 8 -28.81 -22.94 -29.29
CA TYR A 8 -27.57 -22.56 -28.61
C TYR A 8 -27.18 -21.08 -28.89
N GLY A 9 -27.30 -20.62 -30.15
CA GLY A 9 -27.02 -19.23 -30.51
C GLY A 9 -27.95 -18.22 -29.81
N PHE A 10 -29.25 -18.52 -29.73
CA PHE A 10 -30.22 -17.68 -29.02
C PHE A 10 -29.92 -17.64 -27.52
N LEU A 11 -29.65 -18.81 -26.91
CA LEU A 11 -29.35 -18.91 -25.48
C LEU A 11 -28.03 -18.22 -25.13
N SER A 12 -27.02 -18.30 -26.01
CA SER A 12 -25.73 -17.63 -25.84
C SER A 12 -25.86 -16.11 -25.91
N ILE A 13 -26.67 -15.58 -26.83
CA ILE A 13 -26.93 -14.14 -26.93
C ILE A 13 -27.72 -13.67 -25.71
N LEU A 14 -28.77 -14.41 -25.31
CA LEU A 14 -29.54 -14.10 -24.12
C LEU A 14 -28.66 -14.11 -22.86
N HIS A 15 -27.78 -15.09 -22.71
CA HIS A 15 -26.81 -15.16 -21.62
C HIS A 15 -25.84 -13.98 -21.65
N ALA A 16 -25.27 -13.65 -22.81
CA ALA A 16 -24.34 -12.53 -22.96
C ALA A 16 -25.00 -11.19 -22.57
N ILE A 17 -26.25 -10.95 -23.01
CA ILE A 17 -27.00 -9.74 -22.67
C ILE A 17 -27.36 -9.70 -21.19
N THR A 18 -27.87 -10.80 -20.63
CA THR A 18 -28.26 -10.86 -19.21
C THR A 18 -27.07 -10.73 -18.27
N VAL A 19 -25.94 -11.37 -18.57
CA VAL A 19 -24.70 -11.21 -17.79
C VAL A 19 -24.15 -9.80 -17.92
N THR A 20 -24.03 -9.26 -19.14
CA THR A 20 -23.52 -7.90 -19.33
C THR A 20 -24.41 -6.88 -18.63
N GLY A 21 -25.73 -7.01 -18.78
CA GLY A 21 -26.71 -6.18 -18.09
C GLY A 21 -26.63 -6.32 -16.56
N ALA A 22 -26.46 -7.53 -16.03
CA ALA A 22 -26.27 -7.76 -14.61
C ALA A 22 -24.97 -7.14 -14.09
N LEU A 23 -23.86 -7.23 -14.83
CA LEU A 23 -22.59 -6.60 -14.46
C LEU A 23 -22.66 -5.07 -14.52
N LEU A 24 -23.40 -4.49 -15.49
CA LEU A 24 -23.66 -3.05 -15.56
C LEU A 24 -24.61 -2.57 -14.46
N PHE A 25 -25.59 -3.39 -14.08
CA PHE A 25 -26.56 -3.08 -13.03
C PHE A 25 -25.99 -3.25 -11.63
N LEU A 26 -25.14 -4.27 -11.41
CA LEU A 26 -24.43 -4.46 -10.15
C LEU A 26 -23.49 -3.27 -9.96
N PRO A 27 -23.72 -2.42 -8.95
CA PRO A 27 -22.75 -1.39 -8.63
C PRO A 27 -21.56 -2.12 -8.01
N PHE A 28 -20.57 -2.51 -8.82
CA PHE A 28 -19.33 -3.10 -8.30
C PHE A 28 -18.82 -2.29 -7.11
N GLY A 29 -18.93 -0.96 -7.18
CA GLY A 29 -18.60 -0.05 -6.07
C GLY A 29 -19.29 -0.36 -4.73
N LYS A 30 -20.56 -0.78 -4.71
CA LYS A 30 -21.28 -1.04 -3.45
C LYS A 30 -20.80 -2.31 -2.75
N PHE A 31 -20.40 -3.34 -3.49
CA PHE A 31 -19.81 -4.55 -2.91
C PHE A 31 -18.42 -4.29 -2.35
N PHE A 32 -17.60 -3.50 -3.04
CA PHE A 32 -16.30 -3.07 -2.50
C PHE A 32 -16.45 -2.19 -1.25
N HIS A 33 -17.47 -1.34 -1.17
CA HIS A 33 -17.74 -0.53 0.03
C HIS A 33 -18.04 -1.37 1.29
N ILE A 34 -18.60 -2.57 1.13
CA ILE A 34 -18.84 -3.49 2.25
C ILE A 34 -17.52 -3.91 2.91
N PHE A 35 -16.44 -4.08 2.13
CA PHE A 35 -15.10 -4.37 2.65
C PHE A 35 -14.34 -3.11 3.09
N GLN A 36 -14.57 -1.98 2.45
CA GLN A 36 -13.89 -0.72 2.79
C GLN A 36 -14.35 -0.13 4.12
N ARG A 37 -15.63 -0.25 4.49
CA ARG A 37 -16.17 0.28 5.77
C ARG A 37 -15.51 -0.35 7.01
N PRO A 38 -15.35 -1.68 7.10
CA PRO A 38 -14.58 -2.32 8.16
C PRO A 38 -13.10 -1.90 8.17
N ALA A 39 -12.49 -1.73 6.99
CA ALA A 39 -11.12 -1.24 6.90
C ALA A 39 -10.97 0.18 7.52
N GLN A 40 -11.98 1.05 7.38
CA GLN A 40 -12.01 2.35 8.05
C GLN A 40 -12.02 2.23 9.59
N LEU A 41 -12.68 1.21 10.14
CA LEU A 41 -12.64 0.93 11.58
C LEU A 41 -11.22 0.48 12.01
N GLY A 42 -10.57 -0.34 11.19
CA GLY A 42 -9.17 -0.73 11.38
C GLY A 42 -8.22 0.46 11.45
N VAL A 43 -8.38 1.44 10.55
CA VAL A 43 -7.59 2.68 10.55
C VAL A 43 -7.78 3.49 11.84
N LYS A 44 -9.01 3.56 12.38
CA LYS A 44 -9.26 4.24 13.66
C LYS A 44 -8.57 3.54 14.83
N LEU A 45 -8.70 2.21 14.92
CA LEU A 45 -8.01 1.43 15.95
C LEU A 45 -6.48 1.59 15.86
N TYR A 46 -5.96 1.71 14.64
CA TYR A 46 -4.56 1.97 14.38
C TYR A 46 -4.11 3.33 14.91
N HIS A 47 -4.91 4.38 14.70
CA HIS A 47 -4.66 5.71 15.23
C HIS A 47 -4.74 5.76 16.76
N ASP A 48 -5.67 5.04 17.37
CA ASP A 48 -5.80 4.94 18.82
C ASP A 48 -4.60 4.22 19.44
N ALA A 49 -4.12 3.13 18.82
CA ALA A 49 -2.89 2.45 19.23
C ALA A 49 -1.66 3.37 19.09
N ARG A 50 -1.59 4.12 18.00
CA ARG A 50 -0.58 5.16 17.74
C ARG A 50 -0.56 6.24 18.81
N ALA A 51 -1.71 6.67 19.32
CA ALA A 51 -1.81 7.69 20.38
C ALA A 51 -1.33 7.18 21.75
N ARG A 52 -1.38 5.87 22.00
CA ARG A 52 -0.94 5.24 23.25
C ARG A 52 0.52 4.77 23.21
N ASP A 53 1.15 4.81 22.05
CA ASP A 53 2.51 4.34 21.81
C ASP A 53 3.52 5.49 21.93
N ALA A 54 4.70 5.19 22.49
CA ALA A 54 5.84 6.11 22.53
C ALA A 54 6.30 6.52 21.12
N GLY A 55 5.91 5.75 20.09
CA GLY A 55 6.12 6.07 18.70
C GLY A 55 7.52 5.74 18.21
N ALA A 56 7.66 5.67 16.88
CA ALA A 56 8.94 5.54 16.22
C ALA A 56 9.64 6.89 16.14
N HIS A 57 10.88 6.91 16.62
CA HIS A 57 11.78 8.05 16.56
C HIS A 57 12.70 7.94 15.35
N CYS A 58 12.92 9.07 14.67
CA CYS A 58 13.80 9.12 13.52
C CYS A 58 15.24 8.82 13.95
N ALA A 59 15.87 7.82 13.32
CA ALA A 59 17.25 7.45 13.63
C ALA A 59 18.28 8.57 13.36
N ARG A 60 17.92 9.58 12.55
CA ARG A 60 18.78 10.73 12.23
C ARG A 60 18.56 11.93 13.14
N CYS A 61 17.32 12.39 13.30
CA CYS A 61 17.00 13.63 14.02
C CYS A 61 16.33 13.42 15.38
N GLY A 62 15.98 12.18 15.76
CA GLY A 62 15.33 11.84 17.02
C GLY A 62 13.83 12.16 17.11
N GLU A 63 13.29 12.94 16.17
CA GLU A 63 11.89 13.34 16.16
C GLU A 63 10.93 12.16 16.03
N GLN A 64 9.81 12.21 16.76
CA GLN A 64 8.76 11.20 16.65
C GLN A 64 7.99 11.41 15.33
N PHE A 65 7.81 10.36 14.51
CA PHE A 65 7.24 10.55 13.16
C PHE A 65 6.21 9.53 12.69
N ALA A 66 6.17 8.33 13.27
CA ALA A 66 5.23 7.25 12.90
C ALA A 66 5.04 6.28 14.08
N SER A 67 4.04 5.39 14.08
CA SER A 67 3.90 4.42 15.19
C SER A 67 5.02 3.42 15.09
N ARG A 68 5.44 2.92 16.26
CA ARG A 68 6.39 1.84 16.32
C ARG A 68 5.85 0.63 15.58
N MET A 69 4.57 0.29 15.81
CA MET A 69 3.86 -0.76 15.09
C MET A 69 3.91 -0.56 13.57
N GLN A 70 3.73 0.66 13.05
CA GLN A 70 3.79 0.93 11.61
C GLN A 70 5.16 0.69 11.01
N ILE A 71 6.21 1.14 11.71
CA ILE A 71 7.56 0.96 11.22
C ILE A 71 7.94 -0.52 11.28
N GLU A 72 7.58 -1.23 12.34
CA GLU A 72 7.83 -2.67 12.50
C GLU A 72 7.07 -3.50 11.45
N ASP A 73 5.78 -3.22 11.22
CA ASP A 73 4.98 -3.89 10.19
C ASP A 73 5.59 -3.68 8.80
N LEU A 74 6.00 -2.45 8.50
CA LEU A 74 6.61 -2.13 7.21
C LEU A 74 7.96 -2.84 7.04
N GLN A 75 8.79 -2.89 8.08
CA GLN A 75 10.07 -3.63 8.06
C GLN A 75 9.87 -5.14 7.94
N ARG A 76 8.74 -5.68 8.42
CA ARG A 76 8.39 -7.10 8.27
C ARG A 76 7.88 -7.42 6.87
N VAL A 77 7.02 -6.57 6.30
CA VAL A 77 6.32 -6.85 5.03
C VAL A 77 7.19 -6.55 3.81
N LEU A 78 8.01 -5.50 3.84
CA LEU A 78 8.84 -5.12 2.68
C LEU A 78 9.76 -6.26 2.20
N PRO A 79 10.48 -6.98 3.07
CA PRO A 79 11.28 -8.13 2.65
C PRO A 79 10.45 -9.26 2.04
N ALA A 80 9.24 -9.51 2.56
CA ALA A 80 8.34 -10.53 2.03
C ALA A 80 7.84 -10.20 0.62
N LEU A 81 7.80 -8.91 0.26
CA LEU A 81 7.49 -8.41 -1.07
C LEU A 81 8.72 -8.29 -1.98
N GLY A 82 9.91 -8.70 -1.51
CA GLY A 82 11.16 -8.63 -2.27
C GLY A 82 11.82 -7.24 -2.29
N PHE A 83 11.40 -6.32 -1.41
CA PHE A 83 12.02 -4.99 -1.31
C PHE A 83 13.05 -4.94 -0.17
N ASP A 84 14.33 -4.75 -0.51
CA ASP A 84 15.38 -4.46 0.46
C ASP A 84 15.65 -2.95 0.54
N TYR A 85 15.33 -2.38 1.70
CA TYR A 85 15.55 -0.97 2.02
C TYR A 85 16.53 -0.78 3.17
N ARG A 86 17.41 -1.76 3.41
CA ARG A 86 18.51 -1.62 4.37
C ARG A 86 19.50 -0.59 3.86
N VAL A 87 19.96 0.28 4.76
CA VAL A 87 20.91 1.35 4.44
C VAL A 87 22.07 1.33 5.42
N LYS A 88 23.27 1.67 4.93
CA LYS A 88 24.45 1.77 5.79
C LYS A 88 24.34 3.01 6.70
N GLY A 89 24.90 2.91 7.91
CA GLY A 89 24.94 3.99 8.89
C GLY A 89 23.82 3.91 9.94
N ARG A 90 23.65 4.99 10.71
CA ARG A 90 22.80 5.05 11.92
C ARG A 90 21.34 4.64 11.73
N ALA A 91 20.81 4.76 10.51
CA ALA A 91 19.42 4.43 10.26
C ALA A 91 19.15 2.92 10.15
N GLU A 92 20.15 2.13 9.73
CA GLU A 92 20.11 0.68 9.40
C GLU A 92 19.08 0.28 8.32
N HIS A 93 17.93 0.93 8.29
CA HIS A 93 16.83 0.72 7.37
C HIS A 93 16.18 2.07 6.99
N TRP A 94 15.84 2.24 5.72
CA TRP A 94 15.23 3.47 5.21
C TRP A 94 13.93 3.84 5.92
N THR A 95 13.19 2.86 6.44
CA THR A 95 11.92 3.07 7.15
C THR A 95 12.11 3.76 8.51
N ALA A 96 13.30 3.68 9.11
CA ALA A 96 13.64 4.32 10.37
C ALA A 96 13.89 5.85 10.26
N LEU A 97 13.78 6.41 9.05
CA LEU A 97 13.94 7.84 8.80
C LEU A 97 12.60 8.55 8.61
N CYS A 98 12.43 9.71 9.25
CA CYS A 98 11.27 10.58 9.01
C CYS A 98 11.28 11.15 7.57
N PRO A 99 10.11 11.57 7.03
CA PRO A 99 10.02 12.07 5.66
C PRO A 99 10.96 13.25 5.35
N ALA A 100 11.16 14.16 6.30
CA ALA A 100 12.07 15.29 6.13
C ALA A 100 13.54 14.83 6.00
N CYS A 101 13.96 13.90 6.86
CA CYS A 101 15.31 13.33 6.81
C CYS A 101 15.55 12.50 5.53
N LYS A 102 14.54 11.78 5.04
CA LYS A 102 14.60 11.06 3.76
C LYS A 102 14.86 12.01 2.59
N ARG A 103 14.07 13.09 2.48
CA ARG A 103 14.26 14.11 1.44
C ARG A 103 15.66 14.74 1.51
N ALA A 104 16.11 15.07 2.72
CA ALA A 104 17.45 15.62 2.93
C ALA A 104 18.56 14.65 2.53
N ALA A 105 18.41 13.35 2.81
CA ALA A 105 19.40 12.33 2.41
C ALA A 105 19.51 12.22 0.87
N VAL A 106 18.39 12.24 0.14
CA VAL A 106 18.38 12.24 -1.33
C VAL A 106 19.06 13.50 -1.87
N ALA A 107 18.71 14.67 -1.35
CA ALA A 107 19.32 15.94 -1.77
C ALA A 107 20.85 15.95 -1.52
N GLN A 108 21.30 15.40 -0.39
CA GLN A 108 22.73 15.27 -0.07
C GLN A 108 23.46 14.33 -1.03
N ALA A 109 22.83 13.20 -1.41
CA ALA A 109 23.39 12.29 -2.39
C ALA A 109 23.53 12.96 -3.78
N GLN A 110 22.50 13.68 -4.23
CA GLN A 110 22.54 14.43 -5.49
C GLN A 110 23.64 15.52 -5.48
N MET A 111 23.79 16.23 -4.37
CA MET A 111 24.85 17.23 -4.21
C MET A 111 26.25 16.63 -4.24
N ARG A 112 26.45 15.42 -3.70
CA ARG A 112 27.73 14.70 -3.78
C ARG A 112 28.08 14.33 -5.21
N ILE A 113 27.14 13.70 -5.93
CA ILE A 113 27.32 13.34 -7.34
C ILE A 113 27.66 14.58 -8.17
N LYS A 114 26.94 15.71 -7.95
CA LYS A 114 27.24 16.98 -8.64
C LYS A 114 28.67 17.48 -8.36
N LYS A 115 29.17 17.33 -7.13
CA LYS A 115 30.55 17.71 -6.79
C LYS A 115 31.57 16.80 -7.45
N GLU A 116 31.32 15.49 -7.48
CA GLU A 116 32.18 14.50 -8.15
C GLU A 116 32.23 14.71 -9.66
N TRP A 117 31.16 15.21 -10.28
CA TRP A 117 31.11 15.50 -11.70
C TRP A 117 31.77 16.84 -12.08
N ASN A 118 31.84 17.77 -11.14
CA ASN A 118 32.38 19.12 -11.34
C ASN A 118 33.86 19.26 -10.90
N GLY A 119 34.45 18.23 -10.31
CA GLY A 119 35.85 18.18 -9.89
C GLY A 119 36.64 17.23 -10.78
#